data_AF-A0A6J8ABU3-F1
#
_entry.id   AF-A0A6J8ABU3-F1
#
_cell.length_a   1.000
_cell.length_b   1.000
_cell.length_c   1.000
_cell.angle_alpha   90.00
_cell.angle_beta   90.00
_cell.angle_gamma   90.00
#
_symmetry.space_group_name_H-M   'P 1'
#
loop_
_entity.id
_entity.type
_entity.pdbx_description
1 polymer ?
#
loop_
_entity_poly.entity_id
_entity_poly.type
_entity_poly.pdbx_seq_one_letter_code
_entity_poly.pdbx_strand_id
1 'polypeptide(L)'
;MDEPAIKQLIANEVHNAVQSSQNSMLSRIDTLMSNKLGSFESSMKESQRQLSDSQIAKIEELTTDNYEFKRKGNKEQHKINTKIIKKMKKAQSNLQDSPMQNEQINSATQRIGEGIDLLTHRQKLVKMADQSESGWKTVEEYQTNSLTDNSEDEKRIRRADVRAAQKMKAERKTKKE
;
A
#
# COMPACT_ATOMS: atom_id res chain seq x y z
N MET A 1 -74.15 -2.98 25.05
CA MET A 1 -73.38 -1.89 24.43
C MET A 1 -73.96 -1.65 23.07
N ASP A 2 -74.24 -0.39 22.75
CA ASP A 2 -74.94 -0.03 21.53
C ASP A 2 -73.94 0.01 20.35
N GLU A 3 -74.40 -0.33 19.14
CA GLU A 3 -73.57 -0.40 17.92
C GLU A 3 -72.67 0.84 17.69
N PRO A 4 -73.09 2.09 17.97
CA PRO A 4 -72.23 3.27 17.84
C PRO A 4 -71.02 3.26 18.78
N ALA A 5 -71.20 2.75 20.01
CA ALA A 5 -70.13 2.68 21.00
C ALA A 5 -69.06 1.65 20.61
N ILE A 6 -69.47 0.54 19.99
CA ILE A 6 -68.55 -0.49 19.47
C ILE A 6 -67.75 0.06 18.30
N LYS A 7 -68.40 0.76 17.36
CA LYS A 7 -67.71 1.40 16.22
C LYS A 7 -66.68 2.44 16.69
N GLN A 8 -67.02 3.24 17.70
CA GLN A 8 -66.09 4.22 18.26
C GLN A 8 -64.88 3.57 18.93
N LEU A 9 -65.09 2.47 19.67
CA LEU A 9 -63.99 1.71 20.29
C LEU A 9 -63.04 1.12 19.25
N ILE A 10 -63.57 0.51 18.19
CA ILE A 10 -62.75 -0.03 17.10
C ILE A 10 -61.97 1.09 16.40
N ALA A 11 -62.61 2.23 16.13
CA ALA A 11 -61.95 3.36 15.50
C ALA A 11 -60.78 3.90 16.36
N ASN A 12 -60.99 4.02 17.68
CA ASN A 12 -59.95 4.44 18.61
C ASN A 12 -58.80 3.43 18.68
N GLU A 13 -59.09 2.13 18.73
CA GLU A 13 -58.06 1.09 18.78
C GLU A 13 -57.22 1.05 17.49
N VAL A 14 -57.88 1.17 16.33
CA VAL A 14 -57.19 1.27 15.03
C VAL A 14 -56.33 2.52 14.97
N HIS A 15 -56.84 3.67 15.45
CA HIS A 15 -56.08 4.92 15.49
C HIS A 15 -54.83 4.79 16.37
N ASN A 16 -54.98 4.21 17.57
CA ASN A 16 -53.87 3.97 18.49
C ASN A 16 -52.83 3.02 17.91
N ALA A 17 -53.26 1.93 17.26
CA ALA A 17 -52.38 0.97 16.62
C ALA A 17 -51.60 1.60 15.45
N VAL A 18 -52.27 2.40 14.62
CA VAL A 18 -51.63 3.13 13.50
C VAL A 18 -50.63 4.16 14.03
N GLN A 19 -51.00 4.95 15.03
CA GLN A 19 -50.13 5.96 15.62
C GLN A 19 -48.90 5.33 16.29
N SER A 20 -49.09 4.23 17.01
CA SER A 20 -47.99 3.45 17.60
C SER A 20 -47.04 2.90 16.52
N SER A 21 -47.59 2.37 15.43
CA SER A 21 -46.81 1.88 14.29
C SER A 21 -45.98 2.98 13.62
N GLN A 22 -46.59 4.16 13.39
CA GLN A 22 -45.92 5.31 12.79
C GLN A 22 -44.79 5.84 13.68
N ASN A 23 -45.03 5.98 14.99
CA ASN A 23 -44.00 6.40 15.94
C ASN A 23 -42.82 5.41 15.99
N SER A 24 -43.12 4.11 15.95
CA SER A 24 -42.10 3.06 15.88
C SER A 24 -41.27 3.16 14.59
N MET A 25 -41.91 3.39 13.44
CA MET A 25 -41.20 3.60 12.17
C MET A 25 -40.32 4.85 12.19
N LEU A 26 -40.82 5.99 12.70
CA LEU A 26 -40.04 7.22 12.81
C LEU A 26 -38.81 7.02 13.71
N SER A 27 -38.96 6.33 14.84
CA SER A 27 -37.84 6.01 15.73
C SER A 27 -36.78 5.12 15.07
N ARG A 28 -37.20 4.15 14.25
CA ARG A 28 -36.26 3.31 13.48
C ARG A 28 -35.53 4.11 12.41
N ILE A 29 -36.22 5.02 11.73
CA ILE A 29 -35.61 5.90 10.73
C ILE A 29 -34.60 6.83 11.40
N ASP A 30 -34.93 7.42 12.54
CA ASP A 30 -34.02 8.26 13.33
C ASP A 30 -32.76 7.51 13.76
N THR A 31 -32.93 6.29 14.29
CA THR A 31 -31.82 5.40 14.63
C THR A 31 -30.96 5.05 13.42
N LEU A 32 -31.58 4.69 12.29
CA LEU A 32 -30.86 4.35 11.06
C LEU A 32 -30.07 5.54 10.50
N MET A 33 -30.67 6.73 10.50
CA MET A 33 -30.00 7.95 10.05
C MET A 33 -28.85 8.31 10.97
N SER A 34 -29.05 8.28 12.29
CA SER A 34 -28.00 8.55 13.28
C SER A 34 -26.82 7.60 13.12
N ASN A 35 -27.08 6.30 12.96
CA ASN A 35 -26.05 5.30 12.75
C ASN A 35 -25.31 5.50 11.43
N LYS A 36 -26.04 5.74 10.33
CA LYS A 36 -25.41 5.97 9.02
C LYS A 36 -24.60 7.26 8.99
N LEU A 37 -25.11 8.33 9.58
CA LEU A 37 -24.42 9.61 9.65
C LEU A 37 -23.15 9.50 10.50
N GLY A 38 -23.21 8.85 11.66
CA GLY A 38 -22.04 8.58 12.49
C GLY A 38 -20.99 7.70 11.80
N SER A 39 -21.43 6.68 11.04
CA SER A 39 -20.53 5.86 10.24
C SER A 39 -19.88 6.65 9.10
N PHE A 40 -20.64 7.54 8.47
CA PHE A 40 -20.17 8.39 7.38
C PHE A 40 -19.17 9.43 7.88
N GLU A 41 -19.46 10.09 9.00
CA GLU A 41 -18.55 11.03 9.65
C GLU A 41 -17.22 10.36 10.02
N SER A 42 -17.28 9.15 10.59
CA SER A 42 -16.09 8.36 10.94
C SER A 42 -15.27 8.01 9.69
N SER A 43 -15.94 7.55 8.63
CA SER A 43 -15.28 7.23 7.35
C SER A 43 -14.64 8.47 6.70
N MET A 44 -15.31 9.63 6.77
CA MET A 44 -14.79 10.89 6.24
C MET A 44 -13.56 11.37 7.01
N LYS A 45 -13.60 11.32 8.35
CA LYS A 45 -12.46 11.67 9.20
C LYS A 45 -11.23 10.81 8.89
N GLU A 46 -11.44 9.51 8.75
CA GLU A 46 -10.37 8.57 8.40
C GLU A 46 -9.81 8.84 7.00
N SER A 47 -10.67 9.06 6.00
CA SER A 47 -10.24 9.40 4.64
C SER A 47 -9.46 10.72 4.59
N GLN A 48 -9.89 11.74 5.33
CA GLN A 48 -9.20 13.02 5.42
C GLN A 48 -7.84 12.89 6.12
N ARG A 49 -7.74 12.08 7.18
CA ARG A 49 -6.48 11.76 7.84
C ARG A 49 -5.51 11.07 6.87
N GLN A 50 -5.98 10.08 6.13
CA GLN A 50 -5.16 9.38 5.13
C GLN A 50 -4.66 10.31 4.00
N LEU A 51 -5.51 11.23 3.53
CA LEU A 51 -5.11 12.23 2.53
C LEU A 51 -4.07 13.20 3.10
N SER A 52 -4.26 13.68 4.33
CA SER A 52 -3.30 14.54 5.02
C SER A 52 -1.95 13.84 5.20
N ASP A 53 -1.95 12.61 5.71
CA ASP A 53 -0.72 11.82 5.89
C ASP A 53 0.00 11.56 4.57
N SER A 54 -0.74 11.34 3.49
CA SER A 54 -0.19 11.18 2.13
C SER A 54 0.45 12.48 1.63
N GLN A 55 -0.22 13.62 1.82
CA GLN A 55 0.30 14.94 1.45
C GLN A 55 1.54 15.31 2.26
N ILE A 56 1.51 15.12 3.58
CA ILE A 56 2.66 15.35 4.47
C ILE A 56 3.82 14.46 4.05
N ALA A 57 3.58 13.16 3.81
CA ALA A 57 4.64 12.26 3.37
C ALA A 57 5.23 12.63 2.00
N LYS A 58 4.44 13.23 1.10
CA LYS A 58 4.91 13.71 -0.20
C LYS A 58 5.65 15.04 -0.09
N ILE A 59 5.22 15.93 0.81
CA ILE A 59 5.94 17.15 1.16
C ILE A 59 7.27 16.78 1.78
N GLU A 60 7.30 15.90 2.78
CA GLU A 60 8.53 15.37 3.38
C GLU A 60 9.43 14.73 2.31
N GLU A 61 8.90 13.98 1.36
CA GLU A 61 9.70 13.42 0.26
C GLU A 61 10.30 14.50 -0.66
N LEU A 62 9.59 15.61 -0.87
CA LEU A 62 10.06 16.75 -1.68
C LEU A 62 10.99 17.68 -0.89
N THR A 63 10.85 17.77 0.43
CA THR A 63 11.62 18.68 1.30
C THR A 63 12.79 17.99 2.00
N THR A 64 12.81 16.65 2.07
CA THR A 64 13.94 15.90 2.62
C THR A 64 15.01 15.78 1.54
N ASP A 65 16.17 16.35 1.85
CA ASP A 65 17.45 16.38 1.12
C ASP A 65 17.60 17.38 -0.03
N ASN A 66 17.86 18.64 0.35
CA ASN A 66 18.80 19.49 -0.40
C ASN A 66 20.26 19.00 -0.28
N TYR A 67 20.51 17.86 0.37
CA TYR A 67 21.83 17.28 0.52
C TYR A 67 22.29 16.62 -0.78
N GLU A 68 23.33 17.19 -1.40
CA GLU A 68 23.92 16.65 -2.60
C GLU A 68 24.95 15.56 -2.28
N PHE A 69 24.57 14.30 -2.50
CA PHE A 69 25.46 13.17 -2.32
C PHE A 69 26.60 13.19 -3.34
N LYS A 70 27.84 13.29 -2.86
CA LYS A 70 29.07 13.20 -3.69
C LYS A 70 29.20 11.90 -4.48
N ARG A 71 28.63 10.79 -3.98
CA ARG A 71 28.71 9.47 -4.61
C ARG A 71 27.31 8.97 -4.92
N LYS A 72 27.06 8.58 -6.18
CA LYS A 72 25.78 8.03 -6.65
C LYS A 72 25.33 6.82 -5.83
N GLY A 73 26.24 5.89 -5.51
CA GLY A 73 25.93 4.73 -4.67
C GLY A 73 25.38 5.12 -3.30
N ASN A 74 25.96 6.14 -2.65
CA ASN A 74 25.48 6.63 -1.35
C ASN A 74 24.08 7.27 -1.45
N LYS A 75 23.80 7.99 -2.53
CA LYS A 75 22.46 8.56 -2.80
C LYS A 75 21.40 7.47 -2.87
N GLU A 76 21.67 6.40 -3.61
CA GLU A 76 20.73 5.29 -3.77
C GLU A 76 20.56 4.51 -2.45
N GLN A 77 21.64 4.32 -1.69
CA GLN A 77 21.55 3.75 -0.34
C GLN A 77 20.70 4.62 0.60
N HIS A 78 20.84 5.95 0.53
CA HIS A 78 20.04 6.85 1.36
C HIS A 78 18.55 6.72 1.05
N LYS A 79 18.16 6.75 -0.23
CA LYS A 79 16.76 6.55 -0.66
C LYS A 79 16.16 5.25 -0.12
N ILE A 80 16.90 4.15 -0.18
CA ILE A 80 16.45 2.85 0.36
C ILE A 80 16.26 2.94 1.88
N ASN A 81 17.19 3.56 2.61
CA ASN A 81 17.07 3.77 4.06
C ASN A 81 15.83 4.60 4.42
N THR A 82 15.57 5.68 3.69
CA THR A 82 14.36 6.49 3.90
C THR A 82 13.09 5.67 3.71
N LYS A 83 13.05 4.78 2.71
CA LYS A 83 11.92 3.85 2.51
C LYS A 83 11.76 2.89 3.71
N ILE A 84 12.84 2.32 4.21
CA ILE A 84 12.82 1.44 5.39
C ILE A 84 12.30 2.20 6.62
N ILE A 85 12.84 3.39 6.90
CA ILE A 85 12.39 4.24 8.01
C ILE A 85 10.89 4.54 7.89
N LYS A 86 10.40 4.86 6.69
CA LYS A 86 8.97 5.10 6.45
C LYS A 86 8.11 3.86 6.76
N LYS A 87 8.56 2.65 6.41
CA LYS A 87 7.86 1.39 6.75
C LYS A 87 7.84 1.15 8.26
N MET A 88 8.97 1.36 8.93
CA MET A 88 9.08 1.19 10.39
C MET A 88 8.24 2.21 11.16
N LYS A 89 8.24 3.49 10.76
CA LYS A 89 7.38 4.52 11.37
C LYS A 89 5.90 4.16 11.24
N LYS A 90 5.46 3.70 10.06
CA LYS A 90 4.06 3.26 9.88
C LYS A 90 3.72 2.03 10.73
N ALA A 91 4.65 1.07 10.87
CA ALA A 91 4.45 -0.04 11.78
C ALA A 91 4.34 0.44 13.23
N GLN A 92 5.20 1.36 13.66
CA GLN A 92 5.15 1.96 14.99
C GLN A 92 3.81 2.65 15.26
N SER A 93 3.32 3.49 14.33
CA SER A 93 2.02 4.15 14.48
C SER A 93 0.86 3.17 14.57
N ASN A 94 0.88 2.08 13.79
CA ASN A 94 -0.14 1.03 13.91
C ASN A 94 -0.17 0.37 15.29
N LEU A 95 0.95 0.39 16.04
CA LEU A 95 1.07 -0.25 17.35
C LEU A 95 0.86 0.72 18.53
N GLN A 96 0.62 2.01 18.29
CA GLN A 96 0.54 3.03 19.34
C GLN A 96 -0.84 3.14 20.02
N ASP A 97 -1.90 2.66 19.39
CA ASP A 97 -3.25 2.72 19.95
C ASP A 97 -3.50 1.52 20.89
N SER A 98 -4.05 1.77 22.08
CA SER A 98 -4.42 0.74 23.05
C SER A 98 -5.90 0.84 23.43
N PRO A 99 -6.66 -0.27 23.47
CA PRO A 99 -6.22 -1.63 23.15
C PRO A 99 -6.03 -1.85 21.64
N MET A 100 -4.98 -2.57 21.29
CA MET A 100 -4.63 -2.88 19.91
C MET A 100 -5.60 -3.91 19.33
N GLN A 101 -6.13 -3.66 18.14
CA GLN A 101 -6.96 -4.60 17.40
C GLN A 101 -6.09 -5.56 16.57
N ASN A 102 -6.56 -6.78 16.33
CA ASN A 102 -5.85 -7.78 15.52
C ASN A 102 -5.46 -7.26 14.12
N GLU A 103 -6.30 -6.43 13.52
CA GLU A 103 -6.02 -5.81 12.21
C GLU A 103 -4.81 -4.86 12.25
N GLN A 104 -4.68 -4.07 13.33
CA GLN A 104 -3.54 -3.17 13.54
C GLN A 104 -2.24 -3.97 13.71
N ILE A 105 -2.28 -5.06 14.47
CA ILE A 105 -1.15 -5.98 14.68
C ILE A 105 -0.72 -6.63 13.36
N ASN A 106 -1.67 -7.12 12.56
CA ASN A 106 -1.41 -7.73 11.25
C ASN A 106 -0.78 -6.72 10.29
N SER A 107 -1.35 -5.50 10.21
CA SER A 107 -0.83 -4.43 9.36
C SER A 107 0.59 -4.01 9.78
N ALA A 108 0.86 -3.90 11.09
CA ALA A 108 2.21 -3.63 11.58
C ALA A 108 3.20 -4.75 11.22
N THR A 109 2.80 -6.01 11.38
CA THR A 109 3.61 -7.19 11.05
C THR A 109 3.97 -7.21 9.57
N GLN A 110 3.02 -6.93 8.68
CA GLN A 110 3.27 -6.81 7.24
C GLN A 110 4.29 -5.70 6.94
N ARG A 111 4.14 -4.52 7.53
CA ARG A 111 5.04 -3.39 7.31
C ARG A 111 6.48 -3.67 7.80
N ILE A 112 6.62 -4.39 8.91
CA ILE A 112 7.92 -4.86 9.41
C ILE A 112 8.53 -5.84 8.41
N GLY A 113 7.75 -6.81 7.91
CA GLY A 113 8.18 -7.76 6.87
C GLY A 113 8.70 -7.06 5.62
N GLU A 114 7.94 -6.10 5.08
CA GLU A 114 8.36 -5.29 3.92
C GLU A 114 9.67 -4.52 4.20
N GLY A 115 9.87 -4.03 5.43
CA GLY A 115 11.11 -3.39 5.86
C GLY A 115 12.30 -4.35 5.91
N ILE A 116 12.09 -5.58 6.38
CA ILE A 116 13.09 -6.65 6.42
C ILE A 116 13.50 -7.06 5.00
N ASP A 117 12.55 -7.20 4.08
CA ASP A 117 12.84 -7.56 2.68
C ASP A 117 13.71 -6.49 2.00
N LEU A 118 13.35 -5.21 2.19
CA LEU A 118 14.15 -4.09 1.69
C LEU A 118 15.58 -4.10 2.25
N LEU A 119 15.73 -4.38 3.56
CA LEU A 119 17.04 -4.45 4.20
C LEU A 119 17.86 -5.64 3.70
N THR A 120 17.23 -6.80 3.52
CA THR A 120 17.87 -8.02 3.02
C THR A 120 18.39 -7.81 1.60
N HIS A 121 17.56 -7.24 0.73
CA HIS A 121 17.97 -6.88 -0.63
C HIS A 121 19.15 -5.90 -0.59
N ARG A 122 19.09 -4.85 0.23
CA ARG A 122 20.18 -3.89 0.40
C ARG A 122 21.49 -4.54 0.86
N GLN A 123 21.44 -5.45 1.85
CA GLN A 123 22.63 -6.15 2.34
C GLN A 123 23.32 -6.94 1.22
N LYS A 124 22.55 -7.55 0.31
CA LYS A 124 23.10 -8.21 -0.89
C LYS A 124 23.86 -7.22 -1.78
N LEU A 125 23.29 -6.05 -2.04
CA LEU A 125 23.93 -5.03 -2.88
C LEU A 125 25.21 -4.47 -2.25
N VAL A 126 25.22 -4.27 -0.93
CA VAL A 126 26.43 -3.81 -0.21
C VAL A 126 27.53 -4.86 -0.32
N LYS A 127 27.23 -6.14 -0.09
CA LYS A 127 28.20 -7.24 -0.26
C LYS A 127 28.72 -7.31 -1.70
N MET A 128 27.85 -7.12 -2.69
CA MET A 128 28.23 -7.08 -4.10
C MET A 128 29.16 -5.91 -4.42
N ALA A 129 28.88 -4.73 -3.89
CA ALA A 129 29.76 -3.57 -4.05
C ALA A 129 31.10 -3.75 -3.34
N ASP A 130 31.14 -4.43 -2.20
CA ASP A 130 32.38 -4.69 -1.46
C ASP A 130 33.27 -5.72 -2.16
N GLN A 131 32.68 -6.76 -2.74
CA GLN A 131 33.39 -7.83 -3.43
C GLN A 131 33.88 -7.44 -4.84
N SER A 132 33.26 -6.45 -5.46
CA SER A 132 33.61 -6.02 -6.82
C SER A 132 34.68 -4.94 -6.81
N GLU A 133 35.72 -5.10 -7.63
CA GLU A 133 36.72 -4.05 -7.88
C GLU A 133 36.09 -2.77 -8.46
N SER A 134 35.00 -2.90 -9.21
CA SER A 134 34.23 -1.77 -9.77
C SER A 134 33.16 -1.22 -8.81
N GLY A 135 33.03 -1.81 -7.63
CA GLY A 135 32.18 -1.35 -6.54
C GLY A 135 30.72 -1.16 -6.95
N TRP A 136 30.15 -0.01 -6.59
CA TRP A 136 28.76 0.36 -6.88
C TRP A 136 28.41 0.41 -8.38
N LYS A 137 29.39 0.51 -9.29
CA LYS A 137 29.11 0.42 -10.74
C LYS A 137 28.62 -0.97 -11.13
N THR A 138 29.15 -2.02 -10.49
CA THR A 138 28.65 -3.40 -10.70
C THR A 138 27.23 -3.57 -10.19
N VAL A 139 26.90 -2.94 -9.05
CA VAL A 139 25.54 -2.94 -8.52
C VAL A 139 24.57 -2.23 -9.46
N GLU A 140 25.00 -1.10 -10.04
CA GLU A 140 24.19 -0.36 -11.01
C GLU A 140 23.85 -1.23 -12.22
N GLU A 141 24.85 -1.85 -12.85
CA GLU A 141 24.65 -2.78 -13.98
C GLU A 141 23.73 -3.95 -13.60
N TYR A 142 23.94 -4.53 -12.41
CA TYR A 142 23.10 -5.60 -11.87
C TYR A 142 21.63 -5.18 -11.73
N GLN A 143 21.36 -3.95 -11.27
CA GLN A 143 20.01 -3.45 -11.10
C GLN A 143 19.33 -3.03 -12.41
N THR A 144 20.09 -2.61 -13.42
CA THR A 144 19.55 -2.32 -14.77
C THR A 144 19.20 -3.58 -15.55
N ASN A 145 19.81 -4.73 -15.23
CA ASN A 145 19.56 -5.97 -15.94
C ASN A 145 18.30 -6.68 -15.41
N SER A 146 17.13 -6.12 -15.71
CA SER A 146 15.81 -6.60 -15.28
C SER A 146 15.40 -7.96 -15.87
N LEU A 147 16.20 -8.55 -16.76
CA LEU A 147 15.86 -9.75 -17.53
C LEU A 147 16.39 -11.05 -16.91
N THR A 148 17.12 -10.99 -15.80
CA THR A 148 17.84 -12.14 -15.27
C THR A 148 17.56 -12.33 -13.78
N ASP A 149 16.94 -13.45 -13.42
CA ASP A 149 16.61 -13.76 -12.02
C ASP A 149 17.87 -14.13 -11.20
N ASN A 150 18.96 -14.52 -11.87
CA ASN A 150 20.26 -14.81 -11.25
C ASN A 150 21.43 -14.73 -12.25
N SER A 151 22.66 -14.80 -11.73
CA SER A 151 23.91 -14.66 -12.52
C SER A 151 24.11 -15.77 -13.57
N GLU A 152 23.58 -16.98 -13.34
CA GLU A 152 23.67 -18.05 -14.34
C GLU A 152 22.72 -17.81 -15.52
N ASP A 153 21.55 -17.24 -15.25
CA ASP A 153 20.61 -16.81 -16.28
C ASP A 153 21.20 -15.65 -17.12
N GLU A 154 21.87 -14.70 -16.48
CA GLU A 154 22.61 -13.64 -17.19
C GLU A 154 23.69 -14.19 -18.14
N LYS A 155 24.47 -15.19 -17.69
CA LYS A 155 25.44 -15.87 -18.56
C LYS A 155 24.74 -16.61 -19.71
N ARG A 156 23.59 -17.24 -19.47
CA ARG A 156 22.82 -17.95 -20.50
C ARG A 156 22.29 -16.98 -21.56
N ILE A 157 21.73 -15.84 -21.15
CA ILE A 157 21.25 -14.79 -22.05
C ILE A 157 22.41 -14.22 -22.86
N ARG A 158 23.54 -13.84 -22.24
CA ARG A 158 24.72 -13.36 -22.98
C ARG A 158 25.22 -14.38 -24.01
N ARG A 159 25.26 -15.68 -23.67
CA ARG A 159 25.64 -16.74 -24.63
C ARG A 159 24.61 -16.93 -25.75
N ALA A 160 23.33 -16.74 -25.46
CA ALA A 160 22.27 -16.81 -26.46
C ALA A 160 22.36 -15.64 -27.45
N ASP A 161 22.57 -14.41 -26.95
CA ASP A 161 22.76 -13.21 -27.76
C ASP A 161 23.97 -13.30 -28.68
N VAL A 162 25.11 -13.76 -28.16
CA VAL A 162 26.31 -13.98 -28.98
C VAL A 162 26.02 -14.97 -30.12
N ARG A 163 25.32 -16.08 -29.83
CA ARG A 163 24.95 -17.09 -30.84
C ARG A 163 23.96 -16.52 -31.87
N ALA A 164 22.97 -15.75 -31.43
CA ALA A 164 22.01 -15.10 -32.32
C ALA A 164 22.70 -14.07 -33.25
N ALA A 165 23.61 -13.26 -32.71
CA ALA A 165 24.38 -12.29 -33.48
C ALA A 165 25.30 -12.97 -34.53
N GLN A 166 25.91 -14.10 -34.18
CA GLN A 166 26.70 -14.91 -35.12
C GLN A 166 25.83 -15.47 -36.25
N LYS A 167 24.65 -16.03 -35.93
CA LYS A 167 23.71 -16.57 -36.91
C LYS A 167 23.18 -15.49 -37.86
N MET A 168 22.80 -14.33 -37.32
CA MET A 168 22.42 -13.15 -38.10
C MET A 168 23.53 -12.66 -39.04
N LYS A 169 24.80 -12.67 -38.60
CA LYS A 169 25.94 -12.32 -39.46
C LYS A 169 26.15 -13.34 -40.57
N ALA A 170 26.01 -14.63 -40.29
CA ALA A 170 26.13 -15.69 -41.28
C ALA A 170 25.01 -15.61 -42.33
N GLU A 171 23.76 -15.43 -41.91
CA GLU A 171 22.60 -15.27 -42.79
C GLU A 171 22.67 -14.01 -43.68
N ARG A 172 23.31 -12.94 -43.19
CA ARG A 172 23.58 -11.73 -44.00
C ARG A 172 24.70 -11.93 -45.02
N LYS A 173 25.63 -12.86 -44.78
CA LYS A 173 26.68 -13.20 -45.75
C LYS A 173 26.13 -14.09 -46.85
N THR A 174 25.33 -15.10 -46.51
CA THR A 174 24.72 -16.02 -47.48
C THR A 174 23.64 -15.38 -48.36
N LYS A 175 23.06 -14.24 -47.97
CA LYS A 175 22.13 -13.44 -48.80
C LYS A 175 22.81 -12.44 -49.74
N LYS A 176 24.13 -12.26 -49.65
CA LYS A 176 24.92 -11.34 -50.49
C LYS A 176 25.72 -12.05 -51.59
N GLU A 177 25.70 -13.37 -51.60
CA GLU A 177 26.17 -14.25 -52.68
C GLU A 177 24.97 -14.70 -53.53
#